data_AF-A0A423NHD7-F1
#
_entry.id   AF-A0A423NHD7-F1
#
_cell.length_a   1.000
_cell.length_b   1.000
_cell.length_c   1.000
_cell.angle_alpha   90.00
_cell.angle_beta   90.00
_cell.angle_gamma   90.00
#
_symmetry.space_group_name_H-M   'P 1'
#
loop_
_entity.id
_entity.type
_entity.pdbx_description
1 polymer ?
#
loop_
_entity_poly.entity_id
_entity_poly.type
_entity_poly.pdbx_seq_one_letter_code
_entity_poly.pdbx_strand_id
1 'polypeptide(L)'
;MIAEDFELVTAIFQLVEAGIVHGYDAFRYRVEWGGNYMEADLAVEKNGSEIWDAETDFNHSKIYALVEKLHEHAVARGEPWKAFVLSYREGEQVKTKFDY
;
A
#
# COMPACT_ATOMS: atom_id res chain seq x y z
N MET A 1 5.13 -14.72 0.90
CA MET A 1 4.37 -14.09 1.99
C MET A 1 3.87 -15.16 2.95
N ILE A 2 3.95 -14.88 4.23
CA ILE A 2 3.34 -15.68 5.32
C ILE A 2 2.01 -15.07 5.76
N ALA A 3 1.28 -15.75 6.65
CA ALA A 3 -0.02 -15.27 7.14
C ALA A 3 0.07 -13.89 7.81
N GLU A 4 1.13 -13.66 8.57
CA GLU A 4 1.39 -12.40 9.26
C GLU A 4 1.63 -11.24 8.27
N ASP A 5 2.26 -11.52 7.12
CA ASP A 5 2.43 -10.50 6.07
C ASP A 5 1.07 -10.10 5.48
N PHE A 6 0.14 -11.06 5.37
CA PHE A 6 -1.20 -10.79 4.87
C PHE A 6 -1.99 -9.89 5.82
N GLU A 7 -1.85 -10.08 7.13
CA GLU A 7 -2.43 -9.19 8.14
C GLU A 7 -1.85 -7.76 8.04
N LEU A 8 -0.54 -7.63 7.82
CA LEU A 8 0.11 -6.33 7.63
C LEU A 8 -0.38 -5.63 6.36
N VAL A 9 -0.42 -6.34 5.23
CA VAL A 9 -0.94 -5.81 3.96
C VAL A 9 -2.41 -5.41 4.10
N THR A 10 -3.21 -6.19 4.82
CA THR A 10 -4.62 -5.86 5.09
C THR A 10 -4.75 -4.59 5.93
N ALA A 11 -3.93 -4.43 6.97
CA ALA A 11 -3.93 -3.23 7.79
C ALA A 11 -3.48 -1.98 7.01
N ILE A 12 -2.47 -2.12 6.14
CA ILE A 12 -2.05 -1.05 5.22
C ILE A 12 -3.21 -0.69 4.29
N PHE A 13 -3.86 -1.69 3.69
CA PHE A 13 -5.01 -1.50 2.82
C PHE A 13 -6.13 -0.70 3.51
N GLN A 14 -6.53 -1.09 4.71
CA GLN A 14 -7.59 -0.40 5.44
C GLN A 14 -7.25 1.06 5.75
N LEU A 15 -5.99 1.38 6.02
CA LEU A 15 -5.55 2.76 6.26
C LEU A 15 -5.56 3.60 4.98
N VAL A 16 -5.12 3.01 3.87
CA VAL A 16 -5.14 3.67 2.56
C VAL A 16 -6.56 3.84 2.04
N GLU A 17 -7.41 2.83 2.17
CA GLU A 17 -8.82 2.91 1.77
C GLU A 17 -9.55 3.99 2.58
N ALA A 18 -9.41 3.97 3.91
CA ALA A 18 -10.15 4.88 4.79
C ALA A 18 -9.73 6.35 4.66
N GLY A 19 -8.50 6.63 4.23
CA GLY A 19 -8.04 8.02 4.09
C GLY A 19 -8.25 8.63 2.70
N ILE A 20 -8.83 7.93 1.72
CA ILE A 20 -9.20 8.56 0.44
C ILE A 20 -10.47 9.39 0.66
N VAL A 21 -10.35 10.71 0.75
CA VAL A 21 -11.41 11.61 1.26
C VAL A 21 -12.66 11.61 0.37
N HIS A 22 -12.46 11.60 -0.95
CA HIS A 22 -13.56 11.74 -1.91
C HIS A 22 -14.07 10.39 -2.43
N GLY A 23 -13.62 9.25 -1.90
CA GLY A 23 -13.95 7.92 -2.43
C GLY A 23 -13.29 7.61 -3.78
N TYR A 24 -13.54 6.41 -4.31
CA TYR A 24 -12.86 5.87 -5.49
C TYR A 24 -13.67 4.74 -6.15
N ASP A 25 -13.42 4.48 -7.44
CA ASP A 25 -13.82 3.25 -8.14
C ASP A 25 -12.71 2.19 -8.06
N ALA A 26 -11.45 2.65 -8.13
CA ALA A 26 -10.24 1.86 -7.93
C ALA A 26 -9.10 2.72 -7.39
N PHE A 27 -8.09 2.11 -6.79
CA PHE A 27 -6.84 2.80 -6.46
C PHE A 27 -5.62 1.90 -6.59
N ARG A 28 -4.46 2.55 -6.73
CA ARG A 28 -3.14 1.92 -6.67
C ARG A 28 -2.27 2.71 -5.72
N TYR A 29 -1.79 2.04 -4.69
CA TYR A 29 -0.84 2.56 -3.73
C TYR A 29 0.50 1.86 -3.92
N ARG A 30 1.51 2.60 -4.34
CA ARG A 30 2.86 2.10 -4.57
C ARG A 30 3.75 2.56 -3.44
N VAL A 31 4.58 1.65 -2.94
CA VAL A 31 5.57 1.92 -1.90
C VAL A 31 6.93 1.48 -2.39
N GLU A 32 7.93 2.35 -2.27
CA GLU A 32 9.35 2.00 -2.38
C GLU A 32 10.01 2.05 -1.00
N TRP A 33 10.86 1.05 -0.73
CA TRP A 33 11.61 0.96 0.52
C TRP A 33 13.09 1.24 0.27
N GLY A 34 13.56 2.36 0.84
CA GLY A 34 14.93 2.83 0.74
C GLY A 34 15.84 2.38 1.89
N GLY A 35 15.38 1.47 2.75
CA GLY A 35 16.11 0.99 3.92
C GLY A 35 15.77 1.76 5.20
N ASN A 36 15.93 3.09 5.20
CA ASN A 36 15.57 3.96 6.32
C ASN A 36 14.53 5.04 5.95
N TYR A 37 14.01 5.00 4.72
CA TYR A 37 12.96 5.87 4.24
C TYR A 37 11.97 5.09 3.39
N MET A 38 10.79 5.67 3.24
CA MET A 38 9.70 5.15 2.42
C MET A 38 9.27 6.26 1.47
N GLU A 39 9.19 5.95 0.18
CA GLU A 39 8.49 6.77 -0.79
C GLU A 39 7.17 6.09 -1.15
N ALA A 40 6.11 6.86 -1.31
CA ALA A 40 4.80 6.32 -1.63
C ALA A 40 4.03 7.21 -2.59
N ASP A 41 3.36 6.58 -3.55
CA ASP A 41 2.50 7.23 -4.54
C ASP A 41 1.10 6.62 -4.49
N LEU A 42 0.09 7.46 -4.69
CA LEU A 42 -1.31 7.03 -4.81
C LEU A 42 -1.89 7.51 -6.14
N ALA A 43 -2.43 6.57 -6.92
CA ALA A 43 -3.31 6.86 -8.03
C ALA A 43 -4.74 6.42 -7.67
N VAL A 44 -5.69 7.34 -7.72
CA VAL A 44 -7.12 7.08 -7.50
C VAL A 44 -7.86 7.17 -8.83
N GLU A 45 -8.64 6.15 -9.16
CA GLU A 45 -9.61 6.19 -10.25
C GLU A 45 -10.97 6.58 -9.69
N LYS A 46 -11.61 7.61 -10.24
CA LYS A 46 -12.98 7.99 -9.89
C LYS A 46 -13.71 8.56 -11.11
N ASN A 47 -14.92 8.07 -11.37
CA ASN A 47 -15.74 8.44 -12.53
C ASN A 47 -14.97 8.28 -13.86
N GLY A 48 -14.14 7.23 -13.98
CA GLY A 48 -13.34 6.93 -15.16
C GLY A 48 -12.12 7.85 -15.38
N SER A 49 -11.76 8.70 -14.41
CA SER A 49 -10.55 9.53 -14.45
C SER A 49 -9.52 9.08 -13.41
N GLU A 50 -8.25 9.04 -13.79
CA GLU A 50 -7.12 8.80 -12.87
C GLU A 50 -6.65 10.13 -12.25
N ILE A 51 -6.48 10.13 -10.93
CA ILE A 51 -6.18 11.29 -10.09
C ILE A 51 -4.94 10.94 -9.25
N TRP A 52 -3.85 11.68 -9.42
CA TRP A 52 -2.59 11.47 -8.70
C TRP A 52 -2.42 12.40 -7.49
N ASP A 53 -3.25 13.45 -7.42
CA ASP A 53 -3.27 14.47 -6.37
C ASP A 53 -4.58 14.40 -5.56
N ALA A 54 -5.10 13.19 -5.36
CA ALA A 54 -6.31 12.97 -4.57
C ALA A 54 -6.12 13.50 -3.14
N GLU A 55 -7.15 14.13 -2.58
CA GLU A 55 -7.13 14.53 -1.17
C GLU A 55 -7.10 13.28 -0.28
N THR A 56 -6.13 13.27 0.65
CA THR A 56 -5.89 12.12 1.53
C THR A 56 -5.77 12.55 3.00
N ASP A 57 -6.24 11.68 3.89
CA ASP A 57 -6.11 11.81 5.35
C ASP A 57 -5.50 10.52 5.94
N PHE A 58 -4.37 10.09 5.36
CA PHE A 58 -3.68 8.89 5.84
C PHE A 58 -2.90 9.18 7.12
N ASN A 59 -2.93 8.21 8.04
CA ASN A 59 -1.94 8.15 9.10
C ASN A 59 -0.61 7.59 8.54
N HIS A 60 0.18 8.48 7.93
CA HIS A 60 1.46 8.16 7.28
C HIS A 60 2.43 7.44 8.23
N SER A 61 2.51 7.86 9.50
CA SER A 61 3.37 7.22 10.50
C SER A 61 2.95 5.77 10.80
N LYS A 62 1.65 5.50 10.85
CA LYS A 62 1.14 4.14 11.06
C LYS A 62 1.36 3.25 9.85
N ILE A 63 1.19 3.79 8.63
CA ILE A 63 1.51 3.07 7.39
C ILE A 63 3.00 2.73 7.35
N TYR A 64 3.87 3.71 7.63
CA TYR A 64 5.31 3.49 7.67
C TYR A 64 5.71 2.34 8.60
N ALA A 65 5.20 2.34 9.84
CA ALA A 65 5.52 1.27 10.80
C ALA A 65 5.06 -0.11 10.35
N LEU A 66 3.92 -0.20 9.64
CA LEU A 66 3.42 -1.47 9.08
C LEU A 66 4.28 -1.94 7.90
N VAL A 67 4.70 -1.00 7.03
CA VAL A 67 5.57 -1.25 5.88
C VAL A 67 6.96 -1.69 6.34
N GLU A 68 7.53 -1.02 7.34
CA GLU A 68 8.81 -1.38 7.95
C GLU A 68 8.77 -2.82 8.47
N LYS A 69 7.75 -3.17 9.25
CA LYS A 69 7.57 -4.53 9.77
C LYS A 69 7.39 -5.57 8.65
N LEU A 70 6.64 -5.23 7.60
CA LEU A 70 6.47 -6.09 6.42
C LEU A 70 7.82 -6.32 5.71
N HIS A 71 8.67 -5.30 5.65
CA HIS A 71 10.00 -5.41 5.07
C HIS A 71 10.94 -6.22 5.96
N GLU A 72 10.92 -6.02 7.28
CA GLU A 72 11.69 -6.82 8.26
C GLU A 72 11.39 -8.31 8.14
N HIS A 73 10.10 -8.66 8.01
CA HIS A 73 9.67 -10.03 7.77
C HIS A 73 10.27 -10.61 6.48
N ALA A 74 10.31 -9.82 5.40
CA ALA A 74 10.87 -10.22 4.12
C ALA A 74 12.39 -10.42 4.19
N VAL A 75 13.10 -9.51 4.86
CA VAL A 75 14.54 -9.62 5.14
C VAL A 75 14.85 -10.87 5.95
N ALA A 76 14.09 -11.15 7.00
CA ALA A 76 14.28 -12.33 7.86
C ALA A 76 14.15 -13.66 7.08
N ARG A 77 13.40 -13.66 5.97
CA ARG A 77 13.25 -14.81 5.07
C ARG A 77 14.24 -14.83 3.91
N GLY A 78 15.10 -13.81 3.78
CA GLY A 78 16.04 -13.70 2.67
C GLY A 78 15.39 -13.25 1.34
N GLU A 79 14.21 -12.64 1.40
CA GLU A 79 13.43 -12.18 0.25
C GLU A 79 13.18 -10.65 0.32
N PRO A 80 14.21 -9.79 0.48
CA PRO A 80 14.00 -8.35 0.60
C PRO A 80 13.43 -7.80 -0.72
N TRP A 81 12.28 -7.16 -0.64
CA TRP A 81 11.67 -6.46 -1.77
C TRP A 81 12.08 -4.97 -1.74
N LYS A 82 12.21 -4.35 -2.91
CA LYS A 82 12.50 -2.91 -3.08
C LYS A 82 11.24 -2.07 -3.14
N ALA A 83 10.16 -2.63 -3.69
CA ALA A 83 8.90 -1.95 -3.80
C ALA A 83 7.73 -2.93 -3.74
N PHE A 84 6.55 -2.43 -3.40
CA PHE A 84 5.31 -3.16 -3.65
C PHE A 84 4.20 -2.23 -4.15
N VAL A 85 3.24 -2.83 -4.85
CA VAL A 85 2.01 -2.17 -5.29
C VAL A 85 0.83 -2.88 -4.67
N LEU A 86 0.03 -2.13 -3.92
CA LEU A 86 -1.29 -2.51 -3.44
C LEU A 86 -2.34 -1.92 -4.39
N SER A 87 -3.22 -2.74 -4.93
CA SER A 87 -4.29 -2.27 -5.81
C SER A 87 -5.63 -2.90 -5.48
N TYR A 88 -6.68 -2.11 -5.69
CA TYR A 88 -8.04 -2.50 -5.41
C TYR A 88 -9.00 -1.80 -6.39
N ARG A 89 -10.04 -2.53 -6.79
CA ARG A 89 -11.22 -2.01 -7.49
C ARG A 89 -12.45 -2.42 -6.67
N GLU A 90 -13.43 -1.55 -6.56
CA GLU A 90 -14.64 -1.82 -5.79
C GLU A 90 -15.28 -3.15 -6.23
N GLY A 91 -15.53 -4.03 -5.26
CA GLY A 91 -16.09 -5.36 -5.50
C GLY A 91 -15.09 -6.43 -5.97
N GLU A 92 -13.83 -6.10 -6.21
CA GLU A 92 -12.77 -7.06 -6.51
C GLU A 92 -11.97 -7.48 -5.27
N GLN A 93 -11.06 -8.45 -5.43
CA GLN A 93 -10.08 -8.78 -4.40
C GLN A 93 -8.92 -7.78 -4.42
N VAL A 94 -8.41 -7.46 -3.23
CA VAL A 94 -7.16 -6.71 -3.06
C VAL A 94 -6.00 -7.49 -3.69
N LYS A 95 -5.18 -6.82 -4.49
CA LYS A 95 -4.00 -7.40 -5.14
C LYS A 95 -2.75 -6.74 -4.61
N THR A 96 -1.72 -7.53 -4.36
CA THR A 96 -0.41 -7.05 -3.93
C THR A 96 0.66 -7.65 -4.81
N LYS A 97 1.56 -6.82 -5.34
CA LYS A 97 2.69 -7.24 -6.16
C LYS A 97 3.98 -6.67 -5.58
N PHE A 98 4.95 -7.54 -5.30
CA PHE A 98 6.28 -7.16 -4.84
C PHE A 98 7.27 -7.09 -6.01
N ASP A 99 8.24 -6.20 -5.89
CA ASP A 99 9.39 -6.04 -6.78
C ASP A 99 10.68 -6.21 -5.95
N TYR A 100 11.63 -7.00 -6.44
CA TYR A 100 12.78 -7.52 -5.68
C TYR A 100 14.13 -6.94 -6.16
#